data_AF-A0A3S4J7F8-F1
#
_entry.id   AF-A0A3S4J7F8-F1
#
_cell.length_a   1.000
_cell.length_b   1.000
_cell.length_c   1.000
_cell.angle_alpha   90.00
_cell.angle_beta   90.00
_cell.angle_gamma   90.00
#
_symmetry.space_group_name_H-M   'P 1'
#
loop_
_entity.id
_entity.type
_entity.pdbx_description
1 polymer ?
#
loop_
_entity_poly.entity_id
_entity_poly.type
_entity_poly.pdbx_seq_one_letter_code
_entity_poly.pdbx_strand_id
1 'polypeptide(L)'
;MANAIIAACDEVLNNGKCMDQFPVDVYQGGAGTSVNMNTNEVLANIGLELMGHQKGEYQYLNPNDHVNKCQSTNDAYPTGFRVAVYASIVKLIDAINQLREGFERKAVEFQDILKMGRTQLQDAVPMTLGQEFRAFSILLKEEVKSIERTAELLLEVNLGATAIGTGLNTPKEYSPLAVKKTG
;
A
#
# COMPACT_ATOMS: atom_id res chain seq x y z
N MET A 1 8.82 -25.30 -8.09
CA MET A 1 7.62 -24.81 -7.39
C MET A 1 7.81 -23.43 -6.78
N ALA A 2 8.61 -23.25 -5.71
CA ALA A 2 8.82 -21.93 -5.10
C ALA A 2 9.27 -20.85 -6.12
N ASN A 3 10.24 -21.16 -6.98
CA ASN A 3 10.67 -20.25 -8.06
C ASN A 3 9.55 -19.89 -9.05
N ALA A 4 8.61 -20.82 -9.30
CA ALA A 4 7.49 -20.56 -10.21
C ALA A 4 6.46 -19.61 -9.57
N ILE A 5 6.24 -19.72 -8.25
CA ILE A 5 5.37 -18.77 -7.51
C ILE A 5 6.02 -17.39 -7.48
N ILE A 6 7.32 -17.30 -7.20
CA ILE A 6 8.05 -16.02 -7.21
C ILE A 6 7.99 -15.37 -8.60
N ALA A 7 8.29 -16.14 -9.65
CA ALA A 7 8.20 -15.65 -11.03
C ALA A 7 6.76 -15.25 -11.40
N ALA A 8 5.74 -15.96 -10.92
CA ALA A 8 4.35 -15.57 -11.12
C ALA A 8 4.02 -14.24 -10.44
N CYS A 9 4.50 -14.01 -9.21
CA CYS A 9 4.38 -12.71 -8.54
C CYS A 9 5.08 -11.61 -9.34
N ASP A 10 6.29 -11.87 -9.86
CA ASP A 10 7.04 -10.90 -10.67
C ASP A 10 6.32 -10.56 -11.98
N GLU A 11 5.69 -11.54 -12.64
CA GLU A 11 4.87 -11.30 -13.84
C GLU A 11 3.68 -10.38 -13.55
N VAL A 12 3.01 -10.55 -12.40
CA VAL A 12 1.91 -9.67 -12.00
C VAL A 12 2.43 -8.27 -11.66
N LEU A 13 3.45 -8.18 -10.79
CA LEU A 13 3.93 -6.91 -10.25
C LEU A 13 4.69 -6.05 -11.27
N ASN A 14 5.55 -6.67 -12.08
CA ASN A 14 6.46 -5.95 -12.98
C ASN A 14 5.89 -5.83 -14.40
N ASN A 15 5.18 -6.85 -14.88
CA ASN A 15 4.68 -6.90 -16.26
C ASN A 15 3.16 -6.65 -16.37
N GLY A 16 2.44 -6.58 -15.24
CA GLY A 16 0.99 -6.41 -15.24
C GLY A 16 0.26 -7.61 -15.87
N LYS A 17 0.84 -8.81 -15.79
CA LYS A 17 0.20 -10.02 -16.34
C LYS A 17 -1.10 -10.32 -15.58
N CYS A 18 -2.19 -10.55 -16.32
CA CYS A 18 -3.49 -10.97 -15.77
C CYS A 18 -4.13 -9.98 -14.77
N MET A 19 -3.90 -8.67 -14.91
CA MET A 19 -4.53 -7.66 -14.05
C MET A 19 -6.06 -7.62 -14.15
N ASP A 20 -6.64 -8.14 -15.24
CA ASP A 20 -8.07 -8.34 -15.43
C ASP A 20 -8.63 -9.56 -14.68
N GLN A 21 -7.77 -10.38 -14.06
CA GLN A 21 -8.14 -11.60 -13.35
C GLN A 21 -8.32 -11.41 -11.84
N PHE A 22 -8.48 -10.16 -11.39
CA PHE A 22 -8.84 -9.81 -10.02
C PHE A 22 -10.24 -9.15 -9.95
N PRO A 23 -11.33 -9.83 -10.37
CA PRO A 23 -12.66 -9.24 -10.51
C PRO A 23 -13.43 -9.09 -9.19
N VAL A 24 -12.84 -9.45 -8.05
CA VAL A 24 -13.54 -9.46 -6.76
C VAL A 24 -13.88 -8.04 -6.32
N ASP A 25 -15.16 -7.80 -6.03
CA ASP A 25 -15.66 -6.50 -5.58
C ASP A 25 -15.16 -6.16 -4.17
N VAL A 26 -15.06 -4.85 -3.88
CA VAL A 26 -14.75 -4.33 -2.55
C VAL A 26 -15.85 -4.69 -1.53
N TYR A 27 -17.10 -4.80 -1.97
CA TYR A 27 -18.25 -5.23 -1.19
C TYR A 27 -18.41 -6.76 -1.19
N GLN A 28 -17.36 -7.47 -0.79
CA GLN A 28 -17.40 -8.92 -0.61
C GLN A 28 -17.79 -9.31 0.83
N GLY A 29 -18.49 -10.43 0.98
CA GLY A 29 -18.58 -11.14 2.26
C GLY A 29 -17.29 -11.93 2.57
N GLY A 30 -17.17 -12.49 3.78
CA GLY A 30 -16.12 -13.46 4.10
C GLY A 30 -14.76 -12.89 4.50
N ALA A 31 -14.71 -11.63 5.00
CA ALA A 31 -13.54 -11.02 5.63
C ALA A 31 -12.26 -11.00 4.77
N GLY A 32 -12.40 -10.85 3.45
CA GLY A 32 -11.26 -10.80 2.51
C GLY A 32 -10.88 -12.16 1.91
N THR A 33 -11.60 -13.24 2.24
CA THR A 33 -11.27 -14.60 1.76
C THR A 33 -11.32 -14.70 0.24
N SER A 34 -12.27 -14.01 -0.39
CA SER A 34 -12.40 -14.03 -1.84
C SER A 34 -11.19 -13.37 -2.52
N VAL A 35 -10.68 -12.25 -1.97
CA VAL A 35 -9.44 -11.61 -2.47
C VAL A 35 -8.22 -12.49 -2.23
N ASN A 36 -8.09 -13.10 -1.04
CA ASN A 36 -6.98 -13.99 -0.74
C ASN A 36 -6.95 -15.19 -1.71
N MET A 37 -8.08 -15.88 -1.88
CA MET A 37 -8.18 -17.04 -2.77
C MET A 37 -8.04 -16.67 -4.24
N ASN A 38 -8.61 -15.55 -4.68
CA ASN A 38 -8.43 -15.06 -6.04
C ASN A 38 -6.94 -14.81 -6.34
N THR A 39 -6.21 -14.21 -5.39
CA THR A 39 -4.75 -14.01 -5.52
C THR A 39 -4.02 -15.35 -5.62
N ASN A 40 -4.34 -16.30 -4.73
CA ASN A 40 -3.74 -17.63 -4.73
C ASN A 40 -3.97 -18.38 -6.05
N GLU A 41 -5.19 -18.33 -6.58
CA GLU A 41 -5.58 -19.02 -7.82
C GLU A 41 -4.93 -18.38 -9.06
N VAL A 42 -4.87 -17.05 -9.14
CA VAL A 42 -4.20 -16.36 -10.25
C VAL A 42 -2.71 -16.69 -10.26
N LEU A 43 -2.04 -16.58 -9.11
CA LEU A 43 -0.60 -16.89 -9.00
C LEU A 43 -0.32 -18.37 -9.28
N ALA A 44 -1.16 -19.29 -8.79
CA ALA A 44 -1.04 -20.71 -9.09
C ALA A 44 -1.15 -20.97 -10.60
N ASN A 45 -2.13 -20.36 -11.28
CA ASN A 45 -2.32 -20.59 -12.71
C ASN A 45 -1.22 -19.97 -13.57
N ILE A 46 -0.72 -18.78 -13.22
CA ILE A 46 0.47 -18.21 -13.89
C ILE A 46 1.68 -19.12 -13.66
N GLY A 47 1.88 -19.60 -12.43
CA GLY A 47 2.95 -20.53 -12.10
C GLY A 47 2.87 -21.86 -12.86
N LEU A 48 1.66 -22.40 -13.08
CA LEU A 48 1.43 -23.59 -13.91
C LEU A 48 1.85 -23.36 -15.36
N GLU A 49 1.44 -22.24 -15.96
CA GLU A 49 1.85 -21.89 -17.33
C GLU A 49 3.37 -21.77 -17.45
N LEU A 50 4.04 -21.12 -16.48
CA LEU A 50 5.50 -20.99 -16.44
C LEU A 50 6.22 -22.34 -16.29
N MET A 51 5.55 -23.33 -15.71
CA MET A 51 6.04 -24.70 -15.59
C MET A 51 5.71 -25.59 -16.80
N GLY A 52 4.99 -25.08 -17.80
CA GLY A 52 4.56 -25.85 -18.97
C GLY A 52 3.28 -26.69 -18.75
N HIS A 53 2.53 -26.39 -17.70
CA HIS A 53 1.27 -27.04 -17.36
C HIS A 53 0.06 -26.21 -17.81
N GLN A 54 -1.10 -26.86 -17.91
CA GLN A 54 -2.36 -26.19 -18.21
C GLN A 54 -2.94 -25.55 -16.93
N LYS A 55 -3.72 -24.48 -17.10
CA LYS A 55 -4.47 -23.87 -16.00
C LYS A 55 -5.40 -24.90 -15.35
N GLY A 56 -5.46 -24.88 -14.02
CA GLY A 56 -6.27 -25.81 -13.22
C GLY A 56 -5.61 -27.16 -12.93
N GLU A 57 -4.40 -27.45 -13.44
CA GLU A 57 -3.65 -28.67 -13.09
C GLU A 57 -2.99 -28.57 -11.70
N TYR A 58 -3.83 -28.37 -10.67
CA TYR A 58 -3.41 -28.09 -9.29
C TYR A 58 -2.68 -29.24 -8.59
N GLN A 59 -2.61 -30.43 -9.20
CA GLN A 59 -1.70 -31.48 -8.76
C GLN A 59 -0.22 -31.07 -8.87
N TYR A 60 0.12 -30.11 -9.74
CA TYR A 60 1.49 -29.59 -9.89
C TYR A 60 1.72 -28.30 -9.10
N LEU A 61 0.70 -27.45 -8.93
CA LEU A 61 0.78 -26.21 -8.15
C LEU A 61 -0.61 -25.85 -7.58
N ASN A 62 -0.87 -26.26 -6.33
CA ASN A 62 -2.12 -26.00 -5.63
C ASN A 62 -2.18 -24.59 -4.98
N PRO A 63 -3.27 -23.82 -5.18
CA PRO A 63 -3.46 -22.51 -4.55
C PRO A 63 -3.39 -22.54 -3.02
N ASN A 64 -3.93 -23.58 -2.38
CA ASN A 64 -3.96 -23.70 -0.92
C ASN A 64 -2.66 -24.30 -0.37
N ASP A 65 -2.27 -25.47 -0.88
CA ASP A 65 -1.17 -26.25 -0.28
C ASP A 65 0.22 -25.67 -0.58
N HIS A 66 0.33 -24.84 -1.62
CA HIS A 66 1.60 -24.27 -2.06
C HIS A 66 1.63 -22.74 -1.97
N VAL A 67 0.65 -22.03 -2.56
CA VAL A 67 0.66 -20.55 -2.58
C VAL A 67 0.24 -19.99 -1.21
N ASN A 68 -0.86 -20.50 -0.64
CA ASN A 68 -1.35 -20.13 0.68
C ASN A 68 -0.71 -20.93 1.84
N LYS A 69 0.41 -21.62 1.59
CA LYS A 69 1.04 -22.47 2.61
C LYS A 69 1.46 -21.64 3.82
N CYS A 70 1.14 -22.14 5.02
CA CYS A 70 1.40 -21.47 6.31
C CYS A 70 0.71 -20.10 6.49
N GLN A 71 -0.33 -19.83 5.69
CA GLN A 71 -1.09 -18.59 5.72
C GLN A 71 -2.58 -18.86 5.97
N SER A 72 -3.27 -17.81 6.41
CA SER A 72 -4.71 -17.71 6.50
C SER A 72 -5.14 -16.44 5.77
N THR A 73 -6.40 -16.36 5.35
CA THR A 73 -6.95 -15.04 4.97
C THR A 73 -6.75 -14.02 6.10
N ASN A 74 -6.90 -14.45 7.36
CA ASN A 74 -6.93 -13.56 8.52
C ASN A 74 -5.57 -12.95 8.89
N ASP A 75 -4.48 -13.38 8.25
CA ASP A 75 -3.16 -12.77 8.37
C ASP A 75 -2.62 -12.25 7.03
N ALA A 76 -2.80 -12.98 5.92
CA ALA A 76 -2.35 -12.54 4.60
C ALA A 76 -3.11 -11.32 4.08
N TYR A 77 -4.46 -11.31 4.16
CA TYR A 77 -5.28 -10.20 3.69
C TYR A 77 -5.00 -8.88 4.44
N PRO A 78 -5.07 -8.82 5.79
CA PRO A 78 -4.78 -7.58 6.50
C PRO A 78 -3.32 -7.12 6.31
N THR A 79 -2.37 -8.04 6.15
CA THR A 79 -0.97 -7.69 5.83
C THR A 79 -0.89 -7.02 4.45
N GLY A 80 -1.44 -7.65 3.41
CA GLY A 80 -1.45 -7.07 2.05
C GLY A 80 -2.17 -5.73 1.98
N PHE A 81 -3.29 -5.58 2.70
CA PHE A 81 -4.03 -4.33 2.81
C PHE A 81 -3.18 -3.22 3.43
N ARG A 82 -2.51 -3.49 4.57
CA ARG A 82 -1.66 -2.50 5.26
C ARG A 82 -0.49 -2.05 4.38
N VAL A 83 0.16 -2.99 3.69
CA VAL A 83 1.23 -2.67 2.72
C VAL A 83 0.71 -1.78 1.59
N ALA A 84 -0.45 -2.09 1.02
CA ALA A 84 -1.05 -1.31 -0.05
C ALA A 84 -1.42 0.11 0.38
N VAL A 85 -2.00 0.26 1.59
CA VAL A 85 -2.33 1.58 2.16
C VAL A 85 -1.06 2.37 2.45
N TYR A 86 -0.04 1.75 3.04
CA TYR A 86 1.25 2.40 3.29
C TYR A 86 1.90 2.91 1.98
N ALA A 87 1.95 2.07 0.94
CA ALA A 87 2.47 2.47 -0.37
C ALA A 87 1.66 3.63 -1.00
N SER A 88 0.35 3.68 -0.76
CA SER A 88 -0.50 4.78 -1.21
C SER A 88 -0.25 6.08 -0.43
N ILE A 89 0.03 5.98 0.87
CA ILE A 89 0.39 7.13 1.71
C ILE A 89 1.74 7.72 1.29
N VAL A 90 2.73 6.89 0.94
CA VAL A 90 4.02 7.39 0.40
C VAL A 90 3.79 8.26 -0.84
N LYS A 91 2.96 7.79 -1.80
CA LYS A 91 2.59 8.58 -2.98
C LYS A 91 1.83 9.87 -2.65
N LEU A 92 0.96 9.83 -1.63
CA LEU A 92 0.25 11.02 -1.15
C LEU A 92 1.23 12.05 -0.57
N ILE A 93 2.19 11.61 0.24
CA ILE A 93 3.23 12.48 0.81
C ILE A 93 4.05 13.13 -0.31
N ASP A 94 4.42 12.38 -1.35
CA ASP A 94 5.13 12.93 -2.52
C ASP A 94 4.30 14.02 -3.22
N ALA A 95 2.99 13.78 -3.44
CA ALA A 95 2.10 14.76 -4.05
C ALA A 95 1.95 16.03 -3.18
N ILE A 96 1.84 15.88 -1.86
CA ILE A 96 1.79 17.01 -0.91
C ILE A 96 3.10 17.80 -0.96
N ASN A 97 4.25 17.12 -1.03
CA ASN A 97 5.55 17.78 -1.15
C ASN A 97 5.69 18.55 -2.46
N GLN A 98 5.21 18.02 -3.59
CA GLN A 98 5.19 18.74 -4.87
C GLN A 98 4.31 20.01 -4.79
N LEU A 99 3.13 19.91 -4.16
CA LEU A 99 2.25 21.05 -3.94
C LEU A 99 2.90 22.10 -3.03
N ARG A 100 3.53 21.66 -1.94
CA ARG A 100 4.29 22.51 -1.01
C ARG A 100 5.38 23.28 -1.73
N GLU A 101 6.16 22.62 -2.59
CA GLU A 101 7.20 23.28 -3.39
C GLU A 101 6.62 24.30 -4.37
N GLY A 102 5.44 24.04 -4.93
CA GLY A 102 4.69 25.01 -5.74
C GLY A 102 4.38 26.28 -4.96
N PHE A 103 3.85 26.14 -3.74
CA PHE A 103 3.61 27.27 -2.83
C PHE A 103 4.91 27.97 -2.44
N GLU A 104 5.98 27.23 -2.18
CA GLU A 104 7.28 27.77 -1.81
C GLU A 104 7.87 28.67 -2.91
N ARG A 105 7.79 28.22 -4.17
CA ARG A 105 8.20 29.01 -5.34
C ARG A 105 7.36 30.27 -5.51
N LYS A 106 6.03 30.15 -5.41
CA LYS A 106 5.12 31.30 -5.54
C LYS A 106 5.29 32.31 -4.40
N ALA A 107 5.60 31.84 -3.19
CA ALA A 107 5.89 32.73 -2.08
C ALA A 107 7.12 33.62 -2.33
N VAL A 108 8.16 33.10 -3.01
CA VAL A 108 9.33 33.89 -3.42
C VAL A 108 8.96 34.86 -4.55
N GLU A 109 8.24 34.40 -5.57
CA GLU A 109 7.76 35.24 -6.68
C GLU A 109 6.89 36.42 -6.19
N PHE A 110 6.12 36.21 -5.13
CA PHE A 110 5.18 37.18 -4.57
C PHE A 110 5.71 37.94 -3.35
N GLN A 111 7.00 37.82 -3.04
CA GLN A 111 7.59 38.37 -1.80
C GLN A 111 7.39 39.89 -1.65
N ASP A 112 7.34 40.63 -2.77
CA ASP A 112 7.26 42.09 -2.81
C ASP A 112 5.84 42.63 -3.06
N ILE A 113 4.84 41.75 -3.24
CA ILE A 113 3.45 42.16 -3.51
C ILE A 113 2.73 42.45 -2.18
N LEU A 114 2.55 43.73 -1.85
CA LEU A 114 1.79 44.15 -0.66
C LEU A 114 0.28 43.90 -0.85
N LYS A 115 -0.38 43.35 0.17
CA LYS A 115 -1.82 43.14 0.24
C LYS A 115 -2.38 43.49 1.62
N MET A 116 -3.69 43.74 1.70
CA MET A 116 -4.41 43.85 2.97
C MET A 116 -4.63 42.45 3.57
N GLY A 117 -4.12 42.21 4.78
CA GLY A 117 -4.47 41.03 5.55
C GLY A 117 -5.92 41.11 6.06
N ARG A 118 -6.58 39.97 6.24
CA ARG A 118 -7.95 39.92 6.78
C ARG A 118 -8.08 38.94 7.94
N THR A 119 -8.73 39.37 9.01
CA THR A 119 -9.12 38.53 10.14
C THR A 119 -10.63 38.61 10.29
N GLN A 120 -11.31 37.46 10.48
CA GLN A 120 -12.78 37.40 10.44
C GLN A 120 -13.39 38.05 9.18
N LEU A 121 -12.68 37.97 8.04
CA LEU A 121 -13.01 38.64 6.77
C LEU A 121 -13.04 40.18 6.81
N GLN A 122 -12.63 40.81 7.91
CA GLN A 122 -12.46 42.26 8.03
C GLN A 122 -11.02 42.67 7.76
N ASP A 123 -10.81 43.89 7.30
CA ASP A 123 -9.48 44.44 7.06
C ASP A 123 -8.68 44.52 8.36
N ALA A 124 -7.42 44.09 8.30
CA ALA A 124 -6.50 44.05 9.44
C ALA A 124 -5.29 44.96 9.19
N VAL A 125 -4.10 44.37 9.08
CA VAL A 125 -2.85 45.09 8.78
C VAL A 125 -2.21 44.58 7.48
N PRO A 126 -1.37 45.39 6.80
CA PRO A 126 -0.70 44.96 5.58
C PRO A 126 0.23 43.76 5.80
N MET A 127 0.35 42.93 4.77
CA MET A 127 1.30 41.83 4.66
C MET A 127 1.69 41.65 3.19
N THR A 128 2.67 40.80 2.88
CA THR A 128 2.94 40.44 1.47
C THR A 128 2.20 39.18 1.06
N LEU A 129 1.83 39.07 -0.21
CA LEU A 129 1.25 37.85 -0.77
C LEU A 129 2.23 36.67 -0.64
N GLY A 130 3.55 36.95 -0.70
CA GLY A 130 4.58 35.96 -0.42
C GLY A 130 4.53 35.39 1.00
N GLN A 131 4.27 36.22 2.03
CA GLN A 131 4.10 35.76 3.42
C GLN A 131 2.90 34.81 3.55
N GLU A 132 1.79 35.10 2.87
CA GLU A 132 0.59 34.24 2.88
C GLU A 132 0.86 32.88 2.20
N PHE A 133 1.51 32.89 1.03
CA PHE A 133 1.86 31.65 0.32
C PHE A 133 2.89 30.81 1.06
N ARG A 134 3.84 31.44 1.76
CA ARG A 134 4.77 30.75 2.65
C ARG A 134 4.03 30.05 3.80
N ALA A 135 2.98 30.67 4.35
CA ALA A 135 2.18 30.04 5.39
C ALA A 135 1.49 28.75 4.90
N PHE A 136 1.01 28.72 3.65
CA PHE A 136 0.46 27.50 3.04
C PHE A 136 1.52 26.38 2.92
N SER A 137 2.75 26.70 2.50
CA SER A 137 3.81 25.70 2.40
C SER A 137 4.21 25.15 3.79
N ILE A 138 4.27 26.00 4.81
CA ILE A 138 4.54 25.59 6.20
C ILE A 138 3.45 24.64 6.70
N LEU A 139 2.18 24.95 6.49
CA LEU A 139 1.08 24.09 6.92
C LEU A 139 1.19 22.69 6.31
N LEU A 140 1.38 22.59 5.00
CA LEU A 140 1.55 21.31 4.31
C LEU A 140 2.75 20.51 4.85
N LYS A 141 3.84 21.18 5.20
CA LYS A 141 5.02 20.54 5.79
C LYS A 141 4.71 19.92 7.16
N GLU A 142 3.92 20.59 7.99
CA GLU A 142 3.55 20.07 9.30
C GLU A 142 2.55 18.90 9.17
N GLU A 143 1.62 18.96 8.23
CA GLU A 143 0.67 17.86 7.98
C GLU A 143 1.36 16.57 7.50
N VAL A 144 2.42 16.68 6.69
CA VAL A 144 3.23 15.51 6.29
C VAL A 144 3.73 14.72 7.51
N LYS A 145 4.20 15.41 8.57
CA LYS A 145 4.68 14.74 9.80
C LYS A 145 3.57 13.93 10.48
N SER A 146 2.36 14.48 10.51
CA SER A 146 1.19 13.81 11.09
C SER A 146 0.79 12.56 10.31
N ILE A 147 0.85 12.65 8.97
CA ILE A 147 0.58 11.52 8.07
C ILE A 147 1.64 10.43 8.25
N GLU A 148 2.93 10.78 8.24
CA GLU A 148 4.06 9.86 8.44
C GLU A 148 3.91 9.09 9.75
N ARG A 149 3.68 9.79 10.86
CA ARG A 149 3.49 9.18 12.18
C ARG A 149 2.33 8.18 12.21
N THR A 150 1.25 8.48 11.50
CA THR A 150 0.08 7.59 11.46
C THR A 150 0.35 6.38 10.56
N ALA A 151 1.11 6.58 9.48
CA ALA A 151 1.51 5.53 8.55
C ALA A 151 2.42 4.48 9.21
N GLU A 152 3.23 4.86 10.20
CA GLU A 152 4.06 3.92 10.98
C GLU A 152 3.25 2.79 11.62
N LEU A 153 2.00 3.07 12.03
CA LEU A 153 1.12 2.05 12.62
C LEU A 153 0.74 0.95 11.62
N LEU A 154 0.86 1.20 10.31
CA LEU A 154 0.57 0.20 9.28
C LEU A 154 1.70 -0.82 9.12
N LEU A 155 2.93 -0.49 9.56
CA LEU A 155 4.11 -1.35 9.44
C LEU A 155 4.08 -2.54 10.41
N GLU A 156 3.26 -2.46 11.46
CA GLU A 156 2.98 -3.62 12.32
C GLU A 156 1.96 -4.54 11.63
N VAL A 157 2.38 -5.75 11.28
CA VAL A 157 1.57 -6.73 10.55
C VAL A 157 1.48 -8.06 11.30
N ASN A 158 0.43 -8.83 11.04
CA ASN A 158 0.16 -10.09 11.74
C ASN A 158 0.47 -11.35 10.90
N LEU A 159 1.26 -11.24 9.81
CA LEU A 159 1.59 -12.38 8.95
C LEU A 159 2.21 -13.54 9.75
N GLY A 160 1.60 -14.73 9.65
CA GLY A 160 1.94 -15.91 10.43
C GLY A 160 1.09 -16.12 11.68
N ALA A 161 0.16 -15.20 12.00
CA ALA A 161 -0.86 -15.36 13.04
C ALA A 161 -1.86 -16.49 12.72
N THR A 162 -2.03 -16.82 11.44
CA THR A 162 -2.95 -17.84 10.90
C THR A 162 -4.43 -17.55 11.20
N ALA A 163 -5.24 -18.56 11.52
CA ALA A 163 -6.70 -18.42 11.59
C ALA A 163 -7.17 -17.46 12.72
N ILE A 164 -6.56 -17.55 13.90
CA ILE A 164 -7.03 -16.84 15.11
C ILE A 164 -5.90 -16.24 15.97
N GLY A 165 -4.66 -16.16 15.47
CA GLY A 165 -3.54 -15.58 16.22
C GLY A 165 -2.63 -16.56 16.95
N THR A 166 -2.90 -17.87 16.89
CA THR A 166 -2.11 -18.89 17.60
C THR A 166 -0.86 -19.33 16.86
N GLY A 167 -0.73 -19.01 15.58
CA GLY A 167 0.36 -19.52 14.73
C GLY A 167 0.26 -21.02 14.41
N LEU A 168 -0.93 -21.63 14.56
CA LEU A 168 -1.12 -23.05 14.26
C LEU A 168 -0.86 -23.34 12.78
N ASN A 169 -0.20 -24.44 12.46
CA ASN A 169 0.23 -24.84 11.10
C ASN A 169 1.34 -23.98 10.48
N THR A 170 2.03 -23.19 11.30
CA THR A 170 3.14 -22.33 10.87
C THR A 170 4.41 -22.63 11.69
N PRO A 171 5.57 -22.85 11.05
CA PRO A 171 6.85 -22.98 11.76
C PRO A 171 7.16 -21.73 12.59
N LYS A 172 7.84 -21.88 13.73
CA LYS A 172 8.12 -20.76 14.64
C LYS A 172 8.87 -19.61 13.96
N GLU A 173 9.75 -19.94 13.02
CA GLU A 173 10.59 -18.99 12.29
C GLU A 173 9.87 -18.33 11.10
N TYR A 174 8.69 -18.82 10.70
CA TYR A 174 8.01 -18.34 9.50
C TYR A 174 7.66 -16.86 9.60
N SER A 175 6.97 -16.43 10.65
CA SER A 175 6.52 -15.04 10.81
C SER A 175 7.69 -14.04 10.74
N PRO A 176 8.75 -14.15 11.58
CA PRO A 176 9.86 -13.20 11.50
C PRO A 176 10.61 -13.23 10.16
N LEU A 177 10.72 -14.39 9.49
CA LEU A 177 11.35 -14.50 8.18
C LEU A 177 10.49 -13.89 7.06
N ALA A 178 9.18 -14.13 7.08
CA ALA A 178 8.24 -13.62 6.10
C ALA A 178 8.13 -12.10 6.20
N VAL A 179 7.92 -11.56 7.41
CA VAL A 179 7.84 -10.11 7.66
C VAL A 179 9.13 -9.42 7.22
N LYS A 180 10.32 -9.97 7.55
CA LYS A 180 11.61 -9.42 7.10
C LYS A 180 11.74 -9.33 5.57
N LYS A 181 11.03 -10.18 4.82
CA LYS A 181 11.02 -10.17 3.35
C LYS A 181 9.93 -9.29 2.75
N THR A 182 9.07 -8.68 3.56
CA THR A 182 7.89 -7.94 3.08
C THR A 182 8.18 -6.46 2.75
N GLY A 183 9.45 -6.04 2.79
CA GLY A 183 9.88 -4.66 2.49
C GLY A 183 10.13 -3.87 3.77
#